data_AF-A0A0T1STA3-F1
#
_entry.id   AF-A0A0T1STA3-F1
#
_cell.length_a   1.000
_cell.length_b   1.000
_cell.length_c   1.000
_cell.angle_alpha   90.00
_cell.angle_beta   90.00
_cell.angle_gamma   90.00
#
_symmetry.space_group_name_H-M   'P 1'
#
loop_
_entity.id
_entity.type
_entity.pdbx_description
1 polymer ?
#
loop_
_entity_poly.entity_id
_entity_poly.type
_entity_poly.pdbx_seq_one_letter_code
_entity_poly.pdbx_strand_id
1 'polypeptide(L)'
;MTRIETVNRTTGEVQDLTVHSSVGAAHGLWFRGGGFTTMGYDAHDALAEADLSGAAYKLFHKMCALQNRKDHGLVRVESQVKFAEQVGMSQSTVSRSLRQLAEAGFIYPDGRDWRIRPDFVFNGNGAAQGRAVRNIPAGTPDPYAGKGAELTVIDGGSDSDV
;
A
#
# COMPACT_ATOMS: atom_id res chain seq x y z
N MET A 1 -13.15 -11.51 -24.68
CA MET A 1 -14.19 -11.00 -25.61
C MET A 1 -15.47 -11.71 -25.23
N THR A 2 -16.45 -10.99 -24.71
CA THR A 2 -17.71 -11.59 -24.27
C THR A 2 -18.77 -11.28 -25.32
N ARG A 3 -19.30 -12.32 -25.95
CA ARG A 3 -20.43 -12.20 -26.89
C ARG A 3 -21.70 -12.41 -26.09
N ILE A 4 -22.65 -11.49 -26.23
CA ILE A 4 -23.96 -11.60 -25.61
C ILE A 4 -24.98 -11.63 -26.75
N GLU A 5 -25.72 -12.73 -26.86
CA GLU A 5 -26.88 -12.81 -27.74
C GLU A 5 -28.13 -12.41 -26.95
N THR A 6 -28.89 -11.48 -27.49
CA THR A 6 -30.21 -11.12 -26.95
C THR A 6 -31.28 -11.30 -28.01
N VAL A 7 -32.37 -11.96 -27.62
CA VAL A 7 -33.53 -12.21 -28.50
C VAL A 7 -34.68 -11.34 -28.03
N ASN A 8 -35.22 -10.52 -28.92
CA ASN A 8 -36.43 -9.75 -28.65
C ASN A 8 -37.61 -10.72 -28.52
N ARG A 9 -38.19 -10.83 -27.32
CA ARG A 9 -39.25 -11.80 -27.02
C ARG A 9 -40.57 -11.55 -27.76
N THR A 10 -40.78 -10.34 -28.30
CA THR A 10 -42.03 -9.98 -28.98
C THR A 10 -41.93 -10.13 -30.50
N THR A 11 -40.76 -9.85 -31.09
CA THR A 11 -40.56 -9.91 -32.55
C THR A 11 -39.73 -11.12 -33.01
N GLY A 12 -39.05 -11.82 -32.10
CA GLY A 12 -38.19 -12.96 -32.40
C GLY A 12 -36.83 -12.60 -33.00
N GLU A 13 -36.54 -11.32 -33.17
CA GLU A 13 -35.30 -10.85 -33.79
C GLU A 13 -34.11 -11.05 -32.84
N VAL A 14 -33.04 -11.66 -33.37
CA VAL A 14 -31.79 -11.91 -32.64
C VAL A 14 -30.83 -10.77 -32.94
N GLN A 15 -30.37 -10.08 -31.88
CA GLN A 15 -29.34 -9.06 -31.99
C GLN A 15 -28.03 -9.56 -31.40
N ASP A 16 -27.00 -9.54 -32.23
CA ASP A 16 -25.62 -9.81 -31.87
C ASP A 16 -24.96 -8.52 -31.38
N LEU A 17 -24.71 -8.42 -30.08
CA LEU A 17 -24.05 -7.26 -29.48
C LEU A 17 -22.62 -7.63 -29.11
N THR A 18 -21.66 -6.94 -29.74
CA THR A 18 -20.24 -7.04 -29.39
C THR A 18 -19.88 -5.90 -28.45
N VAL A 19 -19.58 -6.24 -27.18
CA VAL A 19 -19.12 -5.24 -26.21
C VAL A 19 -17.65 -4.94 -26.47
N HIS A 20 -17.38 -3.75 -27.00
CA HIS A 20 -16.04 -3.18 -27.03
C HIS A 20 -15.83 -2.38 -25.75
N SER A 21 -14.91 -2.82 -24.88
CA SER A 21 -14.46 -1.97 -23.78
C SER A 21 -13.57 -0.87 -24.34
N SER A 22 -14.15 0.28 -24.69
CA SER A 22 -13.36 1.50 -24.89
C SER A 22 -13.16 2.16 -23.53
N VAL A 23 -11.96 2.02 -22.97
CA VAL A 23 -11.56 2.89 -21.86
C VAL A 23 -11.34 4.27 -22.48
N GLY A 24 -12.38 5.09 -22.44
CA GLY A 24 -12.32 6.47 -22.91
C GLY A 24 -11.30 7.24 -22.07
N ALA A 25 -10.16 7.56 -22.67
CA ALA A 25 -9.19 8.46 -22.09
C ALA A 25 -9.66 9.91 -22.32
N ALA A 26 -10.24 10.54 -21.28
CA ALA A 26 -10.48 11.97 -21.26
C ALA A 26 -10.11 12.57 -19.89
N HIS A 27 -8.82 12.87 -19.77
CA HIS A 27 -8.11 13.95 -19.08
C HIS A 27 -8.66 14.63 -17.81
N GLY A 28 -7.87 14.57 -16.73
CA GLY A 28 -7.91 15.50 -15.59
C GLY A 28 -6.96 15.12 -14.44
N LEU A 29 -5.63 15.27 -14.59
CA LEU A 29 -4.61 15.25 -13.51
C LEU A 29 -4.68 14.09 -12.45
N TRP A 30 -4.48 12.83 -12.84
CA TRP A 30 -4.50 11.66 -11.93
C TRP A 30 -3.11 11.08 -11.54
N PHE A 31 -2.17 11.86 -10.99
CA PHE A 31 -0.85 11.34 -10.51
C PHE A 31 0.05 10.71 -11.62
N ARG A 32 0.45 11.50 -12.63
CA ARG A 32 1.47 11.20 -13.68
C ARG A 32 1.66 9.73 -14.11
N GLY A 33 0.56 9.00 -14.35
CA GLY A 33 0.58 7.66 -14.98
C GLY A 33 0.97 6.48 -14.06
N GLY A 34 1.16 6.70 -12.76
CA GLY A 34 1.62 5.67 -11.82
C GLY A 34 0.53 5.07 -10.92
N GLY A 35 -0.64 5.69 -10.86
CA GLY A 35 -1.65 5.48 -9.82
C GLY A 35 -1.33 6.30 -8.56
N PHE A 36 -2.33 6.47 -7.70
CA PHE A 36 -2.12 6.95 -6.32
C PHE A 36 -2.29 5.80 -5.36
N THR A 37 -1.82 6.01 -4.14
CA THR A 37 -1.95 4.99 -3.14
C THR A 37 -2.17 5.56 -1.77
N THR A 38 -3.08 4.95 -1.03
CA THR A 38 -3.56 5.41 0.27
C THR A 38 -3.16 4.40 1.34
N MET A 39 -2.76 4.92 2.50
CA MET A 39 -2.65 4.19 3.75
C MET A 39 -3.80 4.65 4.66
N GLY A 40 -4.29 3.77 5.53
CA GLY A 40 -5.34 4.13 6.50
C GLY A 40 -4.86 5.17 7.51
N TYR A 41 -5.79 5.97 8.06
CA TYR A 41 -5.46 7.02 9.02
C TYR A 41 -4.72 6.48 10.25
N ASP A 42 -5.26 5.43 10.88
CA ASP A 42 -4.65 4.82 12.06
C ASP A 42 -3.25 4.27 11.77
N ALA A 43 -3.03 3.73 10.56
CA ALA A 43 -1.72 3.26 10.13
C ALA A 43 -0.74 4.44 9.93
N HIS A 44 -1.22 5.57 9.40
CA HIS A 44 -0.41 6.77 9.29
C HIS A 44 -0.04 7.36 10.65
N ASP A 45 -0.97 7.37 11.59
CA ASP A 45 -0.78 7.85 12.96
C ASP A 45 0.17 6.94 13.75
N ALA A 46 -0.05 5.61 13.69
CA ALA A 46 0.85 4.63 14.30
C ALA A 46 2.29 4.74 13.76
N LEU A 47 2.43 5.01 12.45
CA LEU A 47 3.75 5.27 11.87
C LEU A 47 4.36 6.55 12.45
N ALA A 48 3.60 7.64 12.58
CA ALA A 48 4.04 8.94 13.06
C ALA A 48 4.45 8.93 14.55
N GLU A 49 3.73 8.19 15.38
CA GLU A 49 3.99 8.06 16.82
C GLU A 49 5.15 7.12 17.15
N ALA A 50 5.60 6.32 16.18
CA ALA A 50 6.70 5.39 16.42
C ALA A 50 8.04 6.13 16.59
N ASP A 51 8.79 5.72 17.61
CA ASP A 51 10.16 6.18 17.88
C ASP A 51 11.16 5.57 16.89
N LEU A 52 11.02 5.96 15.62
CA LEU A 52 11.87 5.55 14.52
C LEU A 52 12.89 6.65 14.24
N SER A 53 14.12 6.22 13.93
CA SER A 53 15.11 7.16 13.41
C SER A 53 14.65 7.72 12.06
N GLY A 54 15.08 8.93 11.71
CA GLY A 54 14.81 9.51 10.39
C GLY A 54 15.30 8.62 9.22
N ALA A 55 16.35 7.81 9.47
CA ALA A 55 16.80 6.81 8.51
C ALA A 55 15.80 5.66 8.34
N ALA A 56 15.20 5.16 9.42
CA ALA A 56 14.16 4.15 9.38
C ALA A 56 12.91 4.65 8.65
N TYR A 57 12.47 5.89 8.91
CA TYR A 57 11.39 6.53 8.16
C TYR A 57 11.69 6.61 6.66
N LYS A 58 12.85 7.14 6.28
CA LYS A 58 13.26 7.24 4.87
C LYS A 58 13.31 5.86 4.20
N LEU A 59 13.82 4.85 4.90
CA LEU A 59 13.87 3.48 4.40
C LEU A 59 12.48 2.91 4.19
N PHE A 60 11.57 3.08 5.15
CA PHE A 60 10.19 2.62 5.06
C PHE A 60 9.47 3.22 3.84
N HIS A 61 9.56 4.53 3.63
CA HIS A 61 8.99 5.16 2.44
C HIS A 61 9.61 4.63 1.13
N LYS A 62 10.91 4.33 1.10
CA LYS A 62 11.53 3.68 -0.06
C LYS A 62 10.96 2.28 -0.27
N MET A 63 10.76 1.50 0.79
CA MET A 63 10.15 0.18 0.73
C MET A 63 8.73 0.26 0.14
N CYS A 64 7.92 1.23 0.57
CA CYS A 64 6.59 1.47 0.00
C CYS A 64 6.62 1.74 -1.51
N ALA A 65 7.67 2.39 -2.01
CA ALA A 65 7.86 2.65 -3.44
C ALA A 65 8.36 1.42 -4.23
N LEU A 66 9.07 0.49 -3.57
CA LEU A 66 9.68 -0.69 -4.19
C LEU A 66 8.82 -1.95 -4.09
N GLN A 67 7.78 -1.96 -3.27
CA GLN A 67 6.96 -3.14 -3.05
C GLN A 67 6.31 -3.66 -4.34
N ASN A 68 6.13 -4.97 -4.40
CA ASN A 68 5.49 -5.62 -5.54
C ASN A 68 3.99 -5.33 -5.55
N ARG A 69 3.50 -4.70 -6.63
CA ARG A 69 2.07 -4.38 -6.80
C ARG A 69 1.17 -5.61 -6.92
N LYS A 70 1.74 -6.77 -7.30
CA LYS A 70 1.02 -8.04 -7.45
C LYS A 70 1.15 -8.95 -6.23
N ASP A 71 2.20 -8.74 -5.43
CA ASP A 71 2.48 -9.50 -4.20
C ASP A 71 2.56 -8.52 -3.03
N HIS A 72 1.42 -8.31 -2.40
CA HIS A 72 1.11 -7.21 -1.50
C HIS A 72 2.14 -7.05 -0.37
N GLY A 73 2.82 -5.91 -0.33
CA GLY A 73 3.83 -5.59 0.68
C GLY A 73 5.19 -6.28 0.50
N LEU A 74 5.37 -7.20 -0.46
CA LEU A 74 6.66 -7.85 -0.66
C LEU A 74 7.68 -6.85 -1.24
N VAL A 75 8.80 -6.68 -0.55
CA VAL A 75 9.93 -5.86 -0.97
C VAL A 75 11.13 -6.75 -1.21
N ARG A 76 11.43 -6.95 -2.50
CA ARG A 76 12.59 -7.71 -2.96
C ARG A 76 13.65 -6.77 -3.48
N VAL A 77 14.85 -6.86 -2.92
CA VAL A 77 16.03 -6.10 -3.35
C VAL A 77 17.11 -7.08 -3.79
N GLU A 78 17.91 -6.70 -4.79
CA GLU A 78 18.99 -7.54 -5.33
C GLU A 78 19.99 -7.94 -4.24
N SER A 79 20.40 -6.95 -3.44
CA SER A 79 21.24 -7.14 -2.27
C SER A 79 21.05 -5.97 -1.30
N GLN A 80 21.46 -6.17 -0.04
CA GLN A 80 21.42 -5.09 0.94
C GLN A 80 22.38 -3.94 0.60
N VAL A 81 23.50 -4.24 -0.07
CA VAL A 81 24.45 -3.23 -0.58
C VAL A 81 23.78 -2.34 -1.63
N LYS A 82 23.13 -2.94 -2.63
CA LYS A 82 22.36 -2.20 -3.64
C LYS A 82 21.23 -1.39 -3.03
N PHE A 83 20.58 -1.93 -2.00
CA PHE A 83 19.52 -1.21 -1.31
C PHE A 83 20.07 0.02 -0.58
N ALA A 84 21.22 -0.11 0.10
CA ALA A 84 21.91 0.99 0.75
C ALA A 84 22.35 2.08 -0.24
N GLU A 85 22.89 1.70 -1.40
CA GLU A 85 23.21 2.60 -2.50
C GLU A 85 21.98 3.40 -2.97
N GLN A 86 20.85 2.72 -3.23
CA GLN A 86 19.62 3.36 -3.72
C GLN A 86 19.00 4.34 -2.72
N VAL A 87 19.16 4.08 -1.42
CA VAL A 87 18.63 4.95 -0.36
C VAL A 87 19.63 6.05 0.01
N GLY A 88 20.89 5.95 -0.44
CA GLY A 88 21.97 6.86 -0.07
C GLY A 88 22.34 6.73 1.41
N MET A 89 22.44 5.50 1.91
CA MET A 89 22.80 5.18 3.29
C MET A 89 23.94 4.16 3.34
N SER A 90 24.62 4.05 4.48
CA SER A 90 25.52 2.92 4.71
C SER A 90 24.73 1.63 4.93
N GLN A 91 25.31 0.48 4.58
CA GLN A 91 24.68 -0.83 4.81
C GLN A 91 24.36 -1.06 6.29
N SER A 92 25.24 -0.63 7.21
CA SER A 92 25.01 -0.72 8.65
C SER A 92 23.80 0.10 9.11
N THR A 93 23.56 1.26 8.50
CA THR A 93 22.39 2.10 8.77
C THR A 93 21.12 1.46 8.26
N VAL A 94 21.16 0.85 7.06
CA VAL A 94 20.04 0.07 6.52
C VAL A 94 19.71 -1.12 7.43
N SER A 95 20.71 -1.90 7.86
CA SER A 95 20.48 -3.04 8.76
C SER A 95 19.84 -2.63 10.09
N ARG A 96 20.30 -1.54 10.71
CA ARG A 96 19.69 -1.01 11.94
C ARG A 96 18.27 -0.51 11.70
N SER A 97 18.04 0.18 10.58
CA SER A 97 16.73 0.71 10.20
C SER A 97 15.72 -0.42 9.95
N LEU A 98 16.10 -1.48 9.24
CA LEU A 98 15.26 -2.67 9.04
C LEU A 98 14.90 -3.33 10.37
N ARG A 99 15.85 -3.40 11.31
CA ARG A 99 15.60 -3.93 12.65
C ARG A 99 14.59 -3.06 13.41
N GLN A 100 14.77 -1.74 13.44
CA GLN A 100 13.83 -0.82 14.09
C GLN A 100 12.41 -0.98 13.53
N LEU A 101 12.27 -1.03 12.20
CA LEU A 101 10.97 -1.21 11.55
C LEU A 101 10.33 -2.56 11.88
N ALA A 102 11.12 -3.63 12.01
CA ALA A 102 10.62 -4.95 12.36
C ALA A 102 10.22 -5.05 13.84
N GLU A 103 11.03 -4.48 14.73
CA GLU A 103 10.74 -4.39 16.18
C GLU A 103 9.48 -3.55 16.44
N ALA A 104 9.25 -2.50 15.65
CA ALA A 104 8.04 -1.69 15.71
C ALA A 104 6.83 -2.31 14.97
N GLY A 105 6.99 -3.46 14.30
CA GLY A 105 5.88 -4.20 13.68
C GLY A 105 5.43 -3.71 12.30
N PHE A 106 6.14 -2.75 11.69
CA PHE A 106 5.81 -2.21 10.36
C PHE A 106 6.20 -3.13 9.21
N ILE A 107 7.22 -3.97 9.43
CA ILE A 107 7.70 -4.96 8.46
C ILE A 107 7.99 -6.28 9.17
N TYR A 108 8.10 -7.36 8.41
CA TYR A 108 8.55 -8.66 8.91
C TYR A 108 9.39 -9.39 7.85
N PRO A 109 10.31 -10.28 8.27
CA PRO A 109 11.11 -11.06 7.34
C PRO A 109 10.23 -12.05 6.56
N ASP A 110 10.52 -12.20 5.26
CA ASP A 110 9.89 -13.16 4.36
C ASP A 110 10.98 -13.90 3.58
N GLY A 111 11.56 -14.91 4.23
CA GLY A 111 12.76 -15.61 3.74
C GLY A 111 13.96 -14.68 3.64
N ARG A 112 14.43 -14.41 2.41
CA ARG A 112 15.51 -13.46 2.14
C ARG A 112 15.03 -12.02 1.91
N ASP A 113 13.72 -11.85 1.78
CA ASP A 113 13.07 -10.59 1.46
C ASP A 113 12.42 -10.00 2.71
N TRP A 114 11.86 -8.80 2.56
CA TRP A 114 11.09 -8.13 3.60
C TRP A 114 9.66 -7.94 3.13
N ARG A 115 8.71 -8.01 4.06
CA ARG A 115 7.31 -7.72 3.79
C ARG A 115 6.84 -6.58 4.65
N ILE A 116 6.24 -5.58 4.03
CA ILE A 116 5.52 -4.51 4.70
C ILE A 116 4.24 -5.10 5.28
N ARG A 117 3.94 -4.78 6.53
CA ARG A 117 2.70 -5.18 7.18
C ARG A 117 1.52 -4.69 6.33
N PRO A 118 0.53 -5.55 6.02
CA PRO A 118 -0.57 -5.24 5.10
C PRO A 118 -1.35 -3.96 5.43
N ASP A 119 -1.44 -3.61 6.71
CA ASP A 119 -2.11 -2.40 7.18
C ASP A 119 -1.44 -1.11 6.66
N PHE A 120 -0.16 -1.19 6.34
CA PHE A 120 0.70 -0.09 5.90
C PHE A 120 1.05 -0.16 4.41
N VAL A 121 0.45 -1.10 3.68
CA VAL A 121 0.72 -1.25 2.26
C VAL A 121 0.02 -0.15 1.47
N PHE A 122 0.85 0.68 0.85
CA PHE A 122 0.45 1.47 -0.29
C PHE A 122 0.20 0.54 -1.50
N ASN A 123 -0.98 -0.09 -1.61
CA ASN A 123 -1.70 -0.53 -2.84
C ASN A 123 -2.67 -1.70 -2.52
N GLY A 124 -3.67 -1.46 -1.68
CA GLY A 124 -4.67 -2.47 -1.32
C GLY A 124 -5.81 -2.59 -2.31
N ASN A 125 -5.98 -3.76 -2.93
CA ASN A 125 -7.34 -4.25 -3.19
C ASN A 125 -7.82 -4.98 -1.92
N GLY A 126 -9.05 -4.71 -1.48
CA GLY A 126 -9.53 -5.17 -0.16
C GLY A 126 -9.46 -6.69 0.04
N ALA A 127 -9.60 -7.49 -1.03
CA ALA A 127 -9.52 -8.95 -0.95
C ALA A 127 -8.09 -9.47 -0.73
N ALA A 128 -7.09 -8.86 -1.36
CA ALA A 128 -5.67 -9.19 -1.16
C ALA A 128 -5.18 -8.72 0.21
N GLN A 129 -5.62 -7.53 0.64
CA GLN A 129 -5.32 -6.99 1.97
C GLN A 129 -5.86 -7.91 3.06
N GLY A 130 -7.14 -8.30 3.01
CA GLY A 130 -7.73 -9.18 4.02
C GLY A 130 -7.08 -10.56 4.11
N ARG A 131 -6.58 -11.12 2.99
CA ARG A 131 -5.76 -12.34 3.02
C ARG A 131 -4.38 -12.09 3.62
N ALA A 132 -3.74 -10.99 3.28
CA ALA A 132 -2.42 -10.66 3.76
C ALA A 132 -2.41 -10.41 5.28
N VAL A 133 -3.42 -9.71 5.81
CA VAL A 133 -3.60 -9.48 7.27
C VAL A 133 -3.68 -10.80 8.03
N ARG A 134 -4.43 -11.78 7.52
CA ARG A 134 -4.54 -13.12 8.14
C ARG A 134 -3.24 -13.92 8.10
N ASN A 135 -2.33 -13.58 7.21
CA ASN A 135 -1.06 -14.27 7.01
C ASN A 135 0.12 -13.58 7.70
N ILE A 136 -0.13 -12.53 8.50
CA ILE A 136 0.91 -11.93 9.34
C ILE A 136 1.43 -13.00 10.30
N PRO A 137 2.76 -13.26 10.37
CA PRO A 137 3.31 -14.27 11.26
C PRO A 137 2.94 -14.01 12.72
N ALA A 138 2.58 -15.09 13.44
CA ALA A 138 2.34 -15.02 14.88
C ALA A 138 3.58 -14.49 15.61
N GLY A 139 3.38 -13.53 16.52
CA GLY A 139 4.47 -12.87 17.25
C GLY A 139 5.09 -11.67 16.53
N THR A 140 4.63 -11.30 15.33
CA THR A 140 4.94 -10.00 14.75
C THR A 140 4.41 -8.91 15.69
N PRO A 141 5.23 -7.94 16.12
CA PRO A 141 4.78 -6.85 16.98
C PRO A 141 3.56 -6.13 16.39
N ASP A 142 2.68 -5.67 17.28
CA ASP A 142 1.51 -4.88 16.90
C ASP A 142 1.87 -3.38 16.95
N PRO A 143 1.95 -2.70 15.80
CA PRO A 143 2.31 -1.28 15.75
C PRO A 143 1.27 -0.37 16.41
N TYR A 144 0.04 -0.85 16.64
CA TYR A 144 -1.03 -0.09 17.29
C TYR A 144 -1.04 -0.21 18.82
N ALA A 145 -0.15 -1.02 19.41
CA ALA A 145 -0.12 -1.23 20.86
C ALA A 145 0.42 0.00 21.64
N GLY A 146 1.02 0.97 20.95
CA GLY A 146 1.50 2.21 21.55
C GLY A 146 0.34 3.16 21.89
N LYS A 147 0.37 3.74 23.11
CA LYS A 147 -0.52 4.85 23.47
C LYS A 147 0.11 6.15 22.98
N GLY A 148 -0.30 6.62 21.80
CA GLY A 148 0.08 7.95 21.31
C GLY A 148 -0.48 9.06 22.19
N ALA A 149 0.11 10.25 22.11
CA ALA A 149 -0.46 11.43 22.77
C ALA A 149 -1.74 11.86 22.04
N GLU A 150 -2.86 12.02 22.76
CA GLU A 150 -4.11 12.50 22.16
C GLU A 150 -3.96 13.96 21.68
N LEU A 151 -3.67 14.14 20.39
CA LEU A 151 -3.77 15.43 19.72
C LEU A 151 -5.23 15.64 19.30
N THR A 152 -5.82 16.75 19.73
CA THR A 152 -7.15 17.15 19.25
C THR A 152 -7.05 17.59 17.80
N VAL A 153 -7.57 16.77 16.88
CA VAL A 153 -7.75 17.17 15.49
C VAL A 153 -8.87 18.20 15.44
N ILE A 154 -8.57 19.39 14.92
CA ILE A 154 -9.58 20.43 14.68
C ILE A 154 -10.28 20.07 13.37
N ASP A 155 -11.60 19.88 13.41
CA ASP A 155 -12.39 19.66 12.20
C ASP A 155 -12.20 20.83 11.23
N GLY A 156 -11.71 20.53 10.03
CA GLY A 156 -11.65 21.48 8.92
C GLY A 156 -13.06 21.72 8.41
N GLY A 157 -13.80 22.60 9.09
CA GLY A 157 -15.22 22.84 8.88
C GLY A 157 -15.64 22.94 7.41
N SER A 158 -16.73 22.26 7.06
CA SER A 158 -17.58 22.68 5.95
C SER A 158 -18.48 23.82 6.46
N ASP A 159 -17.89 24.99 6.70
CA ASP A 159 -18.69 26.20 6.63
C ASP A 159 -18.98 26.41 5.14
N SER A 160 -20.15 25.92 4.74
CA SER A 160 -20.81 26.38 3.53
C SER A 160 -21.13 27.86 3.71
N ASP A 161 -20.17 28.70 3.38
CA ASP A 161 -20.40 30.11 3.11
C ASP A 161 -20.95 30.28 1.69
N VAL A 162 -22.17 30.84 1.66
CA VAL A 162 -22.99 31.37 0.56
C VAL A 162 -23.98 30.42 -0.12
#